data_AF-A0A356RC11-F1
#
_entry.id   AF-A0A356RC11-F1
#
_cell.length_a   1.000
_cell.length_b   1.000
_cell.length_c   1.000
_cell.angle_alpha   90.00
_cell.angle_beta   90.00
_cell.angle_gamma   90.00
#
_symmetry.space_group_name_H-M   'P 1'
#
loop_
_entity.id
_entity.type
_entity.pdbx_description
1 polymer ?
#
loop_
_entity_poly.entity_id
_entity_poly.type
_entity_poly.pdbx_seq_one_letter_code
_entity_poly.pdbx_strand_id
1 'polypeptide(L)'
;MHNKYNQLFLKGIFGLFLSIAIMGTGTNPLWAGEKEDMEAMQKALNQEILDKPFYPGDKAAVDAYLDQAIKKGVKPIETPPPGWAPGWTCNNLTYSIGAYRNCLHYYRYHGRYYPY
;
A
#
# COMPACT_ATOMS: atom_id res chain seq x y z
N MET A 1 -20.40 -45.90 -51.11
CA MET A 1 -20.49 -44.47 -50.74
C MET A 1 -19.39 -44.16 -49.74
N HIS A 2 -18.29 -43.54 -50.18
CA HIS A 2 -17.18 -43.14 -49.31
C HIS A 2 -17.10 -41.61 -49.21
N ASN A 3 -17.05 -41.15 -47.97
CA ASN A 3 -17.40 -39.82 -47.50
C ASN A 3 -16.27 -38.80 -47.76
N LYS A 4 -16.52 -37.78 -48.59
CA LYS A 4 -15.53 -36.79 -49.09
C LYS A 4 -15.06 -35.75 -48.06
N TYR A 5 -15.54 -35.81 -46.81
CA TYR A 5 -15.28 -34.76 -45.81
C TYR A 5 -13.94 -34.90 -45.05
N ASN A 6 -13.24 -36.04 -45.14
CA ASN A 6 -11.99 -36.26 -44.41
C ASN A 6 -10.71 -35.77 -45.12
N GLN A 7 -10.83 -35.25 -46.35
CA GLN A 7 -9.69 -34.74 -47.13
C GLN A 7 -9.54 -33.21 -47.07
N LEU A 8 -10.53 -32.49 -46.54
CA LEU A 8 -10.49 -31.03 -46.40
C LEU A 8 -9.91 -30.54 -45.06
N PHE A 9 -9.88 -31.39 -44.02
CA PHE A 9 -9.41 -30.98 -42.70
C PHE A 9 -7.88 -31.01 -42.54
N LEU A 10 -7.16 -31.78 -43.37
CA LEU A 10 -5.70 -31.98 -43.23
C LEU A 10 -4.86 -30.96 -44.01
N LYS A 11 -5.45 -30.21 -44.95
CA LYS A 11 -4.75 -29.18 -45.75
C LYS A 11 -4.96 -27.75 -45.24
N GLY A 12 -5.83 -27.54 -44.25
CA GLY A 12 -6.12 -26.23 -43.67
C GLY A 12 -5.24 -25.83 -42.48
N ILE A 13 -4.53 -26.78 -41.86
CA ILE A 13 -3.76 -26.52 -40.61
C ILE A 13 -2.27 -26.27 -40.90
N PHE A 14 -1.76 -26.66 -42.07
CA PHE A 14 -0.34 -26.54 -42.42
C PHE A 14 0.02 -25.29 -43.24
N GLY A 15 -0.96 -24.46 -43.59
CA GLY A 15 -0.79 -23.30 -44.48
C GLY A 15 -0.75 -21.93 -43.80
N LEU A 16 -0.77 -21.86 -42.46
CA LEU A 16 -0.84 -20.60 -41.71
C LEU A 16 0.31 -20.43 -40.69
N PHE A 17 1.50 -20.94 -41.01
CA PHE A 17 2.70 -20.80 -40.14
C PHE A 17 3.90 -20.15 -40.83
N LEU A 18 3.70 -19.48 -41.97
CA LEU A 18 4.82 -18.94 -42.74
C LEU A 18 4.52 -17.53 -43.26
N SER A 19 4.63 -16.52 -42.38
CA SER A 19 5.14 -15.16 -42.71
C SER A 19 5.00 -14.17 -41.55
N ILE A 20 5.84 -14.32 -40.51
CA ILE A 20 6.24 -13.17 -39.69
C ILE A 20 7.77 -13.16 -39.66
N ALA A 21 8.37 -12.69 -40.75
CA ALA A 21 9.76 -12.26 -40.77
C ALA A 21 9.77 -10.75 -40.49
N ILE A 22 9.70 -10.37 -39.21
CA ILE A 22 10.01 -9.00 -38.80
C ILE A 22 11.53 -8.94 -38.64
N MET A 23 12.21 -8.43 -39.66
CA MET A 23 13.60 -7.97 -39.55
C MET A 23 13.63 -6.75 -38.62
N GLY A 24 13.83 -7.00 -37.33
CA GLY A 24 14.07 -5.96 -36.32
C GLY A 24 15.55 -5.62 -36.23
N THR A 25 16.10 -4.96 -37.26
CA THR A 25 17.39 -4.25 -37.15
C THR A 25 17.10 -2.78 -36.91
N GLY A 26 17.18 -2.36 -35.65
CA GLY A 26 17.00 -0.96 -35.26
C GLY A 26 17.11 -0.81 -33.75
N THR A 27 18.33 -0.88 -33.23
CA THR A 27 18.66 -0.47 -31.86
C THR A 27 18.35 1.02 -31.70
N ASN A 28 17.17 1.35 -31.20
CA ASN A 28 16.83 2.70 -30.73
C ASN A 28 16.73 2.65 -29.19
N PRO A 29 17.37 3.59 -28.45
CA PRO A 29 17.45 3.58 -27.00
C PRO A 29 16.14 4.08 -26.38
N LEU A 30 15.04 3.34 -26.58
CA LEU A 30 13.76 3.61 -25.93
C LEU A 30 13.78 3.30 -24.42
N TRP A 31 14.77 2.51 -23.98
CA TRP A 31 14.82 1.95 -22.62
C TRP A 31 15.51 2.86 -21.61
N ALA A 32 16.26 3.88 -22.08
CA ALA A 32 16.95 4.82 -21.21
C ALA A 32 15.97 5.81 -20.55
N GLY A 33 15.00 6.34 -21.31
CA GLY A 33 13.95 7.21 -20.79
C GLY A 33 12.97 6.46 -19.88
N GLU A 34 12.55 5.24 -20.26
CA GLU A 34 11.65 4.43 -19.42
C GLU A 34 12.27 4.10 -18.06
N LYS A 35 13.58 3.83 -17.99
CA LYS A 35 14.23 3.52 -16.70
C LYS A 35 14.29 4.73 -15.78
N GLU A 36 14.65 5.91 -16.30
CA GLU A 36 14.68 7.15 -15.52
C GLU A 36 13.28 7.55 -15.04
N ASP A 37 12.26 7.41 -15.90
CA ASP A 37 10.86 7.67 -15.56
C ASP A 37 10.34 6.69 -14.49
N MET A 38 10.72 5.40 -14.58
CA MET A 38 10.37 4.38 -13.59
C MET A 38 11.08 4.61 -12.25
N GLU A 39 12.35 5.04 -12.25
CA GLU A 39 13.10 5.38 -11.04
C GLU A 39 12.54 6.64 -10.36
N ALA A 40 12.19 7.67 -11.14
CA ALA A 40 11.52 8.87 -10.63
C ALA A 40 10.15 8.54 -10.04
N MET A 41 9.36 7.70 -10.71
CA MET A 41 8.07 7.24 -10.22
C MET A 41 8.21 6.40 -8.95
N GLN A 42 9.17 5.47 -8.89
CA GLN A 42 9.43 4.67 -7.70
C GLN A 42 9.86 5.53 -6.51
N LYS A 43 10.71 6.54 -6.74
CA LYS A 43 11.10 7.50 -5.71
C LYS A 43 9.91 8.30 -5.21
N ALA A 44 9.03 8.75 -6.11
CA ALA A 44 7.80 9.46 -5.74
C ALA A 44 6.86 8.56 -4.91
N LEU A 45 6.66 7.31 -5.31
CA LEU A 45 5.84 6.35 -4.55
C LEU A 45 6.43 6.07 -3.17
N ASN A 46 7.75 5.90 -3.08
CA ASN A 46 8.44 5.67 -1.82
C ASN A 46 8.30 6.88 -0.89
N GLN A 47 8.44 8.10 -1.41
CA GLN A 47 8.20 9.32 -0.64
C GLN A 47 6.75 9.39 -0.16
N GLU A 48 5.78 9.12 -1.03
CA GLU A 48 4.36 9.12 -0.67
C GLU A 48 4.02 8.09 0.43
N ILE A 49 4.66 6.92 0.41
CA ILE A 49 4.50 5.89 1.45
C ILE A 49 5.12 6.36 2.77
N LEU A 50 6.28 7.02 2.74
CA LEU A 50 6.95 7.54 3.93
C LEU A 50 6.23 8.75 4.53
N ASP A 51 5.58 9.57 3.71
CA ASP A 51 4.83 10.75 4.13
C ASP A 51 3.45 10.41 4.72
N LYS A 52 2.97 9.17 4.54
CA LYS A 52 1.67 8.75 5.08
C LYS A 52 1.74 8.63 6.62
N PRO A 53 0.77 9.22 7.34
CA PRO A 53 0.67 9.03 8.77
C PRO A 53 0.38 7.57 9.11
N PHE A 54 0.72 7.16 10.33
CA PHE A 54 0.45 5.81 10.83
C PHE A 54 -1.02 5.42 10.58
N TYR A 55 -1.23 4.36 9.80
CA TYR A 55 -2.55 3.81 9.52
C TYR A 55 -2.88 2.70 10.53
N PRO A 56 -3.85 2.91 11.45
CA PRO A 56 -4.18 1.92 12.48
C PRO A 56 -4.94 0.69 11.95
N GLY A 57 -5.15 0.55 10.63
CA GLY A 57 -5.92 -0.54 10.03
C GLY A 57 -7.41 -0.23 9.99
N ASP A 58 -8.07 -0.31 11.14
CA ASP A 58 -9.51 -0.07 11.28
C ASP A 58 -9.74 1.06 12.28
N LYS A 59 -9.87 2.28 11.75
CA LYS A 59 -10.13 3.47 12.56
C LYS A 59 -11.45 3.38 13.32
N ALA A 60 -12.48 2.79 12.73
CA ALA A 60 -13.79 2.67 13.35
C ALA A 60 -13.77 1.74 14.56
N ALA A 61 -13.04 0.62 14.48
CA ALA A 61 -12.83 -0.27 15.62
C ALA A 61 -12.08 0.43 16.77
N VAL A 62 -11.05 1.24 16.45
CA VAL A 62 -10.33 2.03 17.46
C VAL A 62 -11.25 3.05 18.12
N ASP A 63 -12.02 3.79 17.32
CA ASP A 63 -12.97 4.79 17.83
C ASP A 63 -14.02 4.16 18.75
N ALA A 64 -14.61 3.03 18.34
CA ALA A 64 -15.59 2.30 19.13
C ALA A 64 -15.02 1.78 20.46
N TYR A 65 -13.77 1.26 20.45
CA TYR A 65 -13.09 0.85 21.68
C TYR A 65 -12.89 2.03 22.63
N LEU A 66 -12.41 3.17 22.12
CA LEU A 66 -12.15 4.37 22.92
C LEU A 66 -13.44 4.93 23.53
N ASP A 67 -14.51 4.99 22.75
CA ASP A 67 -15.80 5.47 23.23
C ASP A 67 -16.34 4.58 24.36
N GLN A 68 -16.17 3.26 24.26
CA GLN A 68 -16.54 2.35 25.34
C GLN A 68 -15.66 2.54 26.58
N ALA A 69 -14.34 2.75 26.41
CA ALA A 69 -13.42 2.98 27.52
C ALA A 69 -13.77 4.26 28.30
N ILE A 70 -14.03 5.35 27.58
CA ILE A 70 -14.44 6.64 28.15
C ILE A 70 -15.79 6.52 28.84
N LYS A 71 -16.79 5.88 28.20
CA LYS A 71 -18.11 5.65 28.80
C LYS A 71 -18.04 4.84 30.09
N LYS A 72 -17.09 3.90 30.18
CA LYS A 72 -16.84 3.08 31.38
C LYS A 72 -15.98 3.79 32.44
N GLY A 73 -15.54 5.03 32.18
CA GLY A 73 -14.68 5.78 33.10
C GLY A 73 -13.29 5.17 33.27
N VAL A 74 -12.83 4.38 32.29
CA VAL A 74 -11.48 3.81 32.32
C VAL A 74 -10.47 4.94 32.20
N LYS A 75 -9.54 5.03 33.15
CA LYS A 75 -8.47 6.03 33.08
C LYS A 75 -7.43 5.62 32.02
N PRO A 76 -6.86 6.58 31.27
CA PRO A 76 -5.78 6.29 30.35
C PRO A 76 -4.49 5.92 31.12
N ILE A 77 -3.53 5.34 30.41
CA ILE A 77 -2.16 5.23 30.91
C ILE A 77 -1.59 6.64 30.97
N GLU A 78 -0.97 7.02 32.08
CA GLU A 78 -0.44 8.38 32.28
C GLU A 78 1.01 8.53 31.78
N THR A 79 1.73 7.42 31.61
CA THR A 79 3.12 7.42 31.15
C THR A 79 3.20 7.46 29.63
N PRO A 80 3.99 8.37 29.03
CA PRO A 80 4.22 8.36 27.60
C PRO A 80 4.95 7.10 27.13
N PRO A 81 4.82 6.73 25.84
CA PRO A 81 5.60 5.63 25.28
C PRO A 81 7.11 5.95 25.26
N PRO A 82 7.99 4.94 25.21
CA PRO A 82 9.43 5.16 25.14
C PRO A 82 9.83 6.06 23.96
N GLY A 83 10.71 7.03 24.21
CA GLY A 83 11.19 7.95 23.18
C GLY A 83 10.23 9.07 22.81
N TRP A 84 9.14 9.27 23.56
CA TRP A 84 8.26 10.42 23.40
C TRP A 84 9.04 11.73 23.55
N ALA A 85 8.79 12.70 22.67
CA ALA A 85 9.51 13.96 22.65
C ALA A 85 8.57 15.18 22.66
N PRO A 86 9.08 16.36 23.04
CA PRO A 86 8.28 17.59 23.04
C PRO A 86 7.64 17.87 21.68
N GLY A 87 6.36 18.24 21.69
CA GLY A 87 5.59 18.56 20.48
C GLY A 87 5.01 17.35 19.74
N TRP A 88 5.22 16.12 20.24
CA TRP A 88 4.64 14.93 19.63
C TRP A 88 3.12 14.85 19.81
N THR A 89 2.50 14.28 18.78
CA THR A 89 1.09 13.89 18.73
C THR A 89 1.01 12.37 18.57
N CYS A 90 -0.19 11.81 18.64
CA CYS A 90 -0.37 10.38 18.42
C CYS A 90 0.09 9.92 17.02
N ASN A 91 0.09 10.81 16.02
CA ASN A 91 0.53 10.48 14.66
C ASN A 91 2.06 10.28 14.54
N ASN A 92 2.83 10.74 15.52
CA ASN A 92 4.27 10.50 15.58
C ASN A 92 4.59 9.05 16.00
N LEU A 93 3.60 8.28 16.45
CA LEU A 93 3.75 6.87 16.82
C LEU A 93 3.57 6.00 15.57
N THR A 94 4.67 5.43 15.08
CA THR A 94 4.72 4.74 13.77
C THR A 94 4.65 3.22 13.85
N TYR A 95 4.94 2.60 15.00
CA TYR A 95 5.16 1.14 15.06
C TYR A 95 4.31 0.39 16.09
N SER A 96 3.48 1.08 16.87
CA SER A 96 2.70 0.43 17.93
C SER A 96 1.26 0.94 17.95
N ILE A 97 0.34 0.07 17.51
CA ILE A 97 -1.10 0.30 17.62
C ILE A 97 -1.53 0.47 19.08
N GLY A 98 -0.86 -0.22 20.01
CA GLY A 98 -1.11 -0.09 21.44
C GLY A 98 -0.73 1.30 21.96
N ALA A 99 0.47 1.78 21.63
CA ALA A 99 0.90 3.13 22.00
C ALA A 99 0.01 4.20 21.37
N TYR A 100 -0.33 4.03 20.09
CA TYR A 100 -1.24 4.92 19.36
C TYR A 100 -2.61 5.01 20.05
N ARG A 101 -3.22 3.87 20.37
CA ARG A 101 -4.52 3.80 21.07
C ARG A 101 -4.46 4.40 22.47
N ASN A 102 -3.40 4.13 23.22
CA ASN A 102 -3.20 4.71 24.55
C ASN A 102 -3.05 6.24 24.47
N CYS A 103 -2.32 6.74 23.48
CA CYS A 103 -2.20 8.17 23.22
C CYS A 103 -3.55 8.81 22.87
N LEU A 104 -4.34 8.18 21.99
CA LEU A 104 -5.68 8.67 21.67
C LEU A 104 -6.60 8.69 22.90
N HIS A 105 -6.52 7.65 23.73
CA HIS A 105 -7.29 7.59 24.97
C HIS A 105 -6.91 8.72 25.93
N TYR A 106 -5.60 8.93 26.13
CA TYR A 106 -5.08 10.02 26.93
C TYR A 106 -5.56 11.39 26.42
N TYR A 107 -5.42 11.63 25.12
CA TYR A 107 -5.82 12.88 24.49
C TYR A 107 -7.33 13.14 24.62
N ARG A 108 -8.18 12.13 24.40
CA ARG A 108 -9.65 12.30 24.58
C ARG A 108 -10.04 12.54 26.04
N TYR A 109 -9.34 11.92 26.98
CA TYR A 109 -9.64 12.04 28.41
C TYR A 109 -9.19 13.40 28.96
N HIS A 110 -7.99 13.87 28.60
CA HIS A 110 -7.37 15.07 29.17
C HIS A 110 -7.47 16.32 28.28
N GLY A 111 -7.79 16.18 27.00
CA GLY A 111 -7.79 17.26 26.01
C GLY A 111 -6.38 17.76 25.63
N ARG A 112 -5.32 17.00 25.97
CA ARG A 112 -3.91 17.33 25.69
C ARG A 112 -3.09 16.06 25.47
N TYR A 113 -1.94 16.19 24.82
CA TYR A 113 -0.98 15.10 24.67
C TYR A 113 -0.13 14.89 25.94
N TYR A 114 0.61 13.78 26.00
CA TYR A 114 1.46 13.44 27.15
C TYR A 114 2.48 14.56 27.47
N PRO A 115 2.77 14.79 28.77
CA PRO A 115 3.89 15.62 29.20
C PRO A 115 5.24 14.94 28.86
N TYR A 116 6.30 15.74 28.78
CA TYR A 116 7.67 15.27 28.51
C TYR A 116 8.38 14.75 29.77
#